data_AF-A0A3M1G1T9-F1
#
_entry.id   AF-A0A3M1G1T9-F1
#
_cell.length_a   1.000
_cell.length_b   1.000
_cell.length_c   1.000
_cell.angle_alpha   90.00
_cell.angle_beta   90.00
_cell.angle_gamma   90.00
#
_symmetry.space_group_name_H-M   'P 1'
#
loop_
_entity.id
_entity.type
_entity.pdbx_description
1 polymer ?
#
loop_
_entity_poly.entity_id
_entity_poly.type
_entity_poly.pdbx_seq_one_letter_code
_entity_poly.pdbx_strand_id
1 'polypeptide(L)' 'MTMKIDFDRIKLDQEKLRSCGVGALIVFGSHVEGTAHPGSDIDVGVVFEDMNPLKADPVEVYGILHEELKFGLDV' A
#
# COMPACT_ATOMS: atom_id res chain seq x y z
N MET A 1 12.78 13.11 -14.34
CA MET A 1 13.20 11.73 -14.08
C MET A 1 11.93 10.92 -13.90
N THR A 2 11.57 10.06 -14.84
CA THR A 2 10.32 9.28 -14.75
C THR A 2 10.58 8.06 -13.88
N MET A 3 9.99 8.03 -12.69
CA MET A 3 10.04 6.84 -11.84
C MET A 3 9.13 5.78 -12.45
N LYS A 4 9.72 4.71 -12.99
CA LYS A 4 8.97 3.54 -13.42
C LYS A 4 8.76 2.69 -12.17
N ILE A 5 7.54 2.68 -11.64
CA ILE A 5 7.15 1.67 -10.66
C ILE A 5 7.15 0.34 -11.40
N ASP A 6 8.09 -0.52 -11.02
CA ASP A 6 8.20 -1.87 -11.57
C ASP A 6 7.20 -2.75 -10.83
N PHE A 7 5.98 -2.86 -11.37
CA PHE A 7 4.90 -3.65 -10.76
C PHE A 7 5.30 -5.13 -10.56
N ASP A 8 6.29 -5.62 -11.29
CA ASP A 8 6.84 -6.98 -11.14
C ASP A 8 7.63 -7.16 -9.83
N ARG A 9 7.98 -6.07 -9.13
CA ARG A 9 8.65 -6.08 -7.82
C ARG A 9 7.69 -5.95 -6.64
N ILE A 10 6.42 -5.62 -6.89
CA ILE A 10 5.43 -5.50 -5.83
C ILE A 10 4.94 -6.89 -5.44
N LYS A 11 5.38 -7.37 -4.28
CA LYS A 11 4.99 -8.68 -3.73
C LYS A 11 4.04 -8.49 -2.57
N LEU A 12 2.78 -8.23 -2.88
CA LEU A 12 1.70 -8.10 -1.90
C LEU A 12 0.81 -9.35 -1.91
N ASP A 13 0.47 -9.85 -0.74
CA ASP A 13 -0.51 -10.92 -0.58
C ASP A 13 -1.93 -10.37 -0.80
N GLN A 14 -2.45 -10.59 -2.02
CA GLN A 14 -3.77 -10.11 -2.39
C GLN A 14 -4.89 -10.72 -1.56
N GLU A 15 -4.75 -11.98 -1.10
CA GLU A 15 -5.80 -12.65 -0.31
C GLU A 15 -5.89 -12.04 1.08
N LYS A 16 -4.75 -11.76 1.72
CA LYS A 16 -4.71 -11.04 3.00
C LYS A 16 -5.27 -9.62 2.88
N LEU A 17 -4.88 -8.87 1.86
CA LEU A 17 -5.39 -7.51 1.68
C LEU A 17 -6.90 -7.51 1.46
N ARG A 18 -7.42 -8.46 0.66
CA ARG A 18 -8.87 -8.62 0.46
C ARG A 18 -9.60 -9.04 1.73
N SER A 19 -9.00 -9.89 2.58
CA SER A 19 -9.63 -10.28 3.85
C SER A 19 -9.75 -9.11 4.84
N CYS A 20 -8.88 -8.10 4.73
CA CYS A 20 -9.00 -6.82 5.43
C CYS A 20 -10.06 -5.87 4.83
N GLY A 21 -10.73 -6.24 3.74
CA GLY A 21 -11.71 -5.41 3.04
C GLY A 21 -11.09 -4.39 2.08
N VAL A 22 -9.79 -4.51 1.76
CA VAL A 22 -9.11 -3.62 0.80
C VAL A 22 -9.54 -3.98 -0.62
N GLY A 23 -10.01 -2.96 -1.36
CA GLY A 23 -10.33 -3.07 -2.79
C GLY A 23 -9.24 -2.53 -3.70
N ALA A 24 -8.53 -1.48 -3.26
CA ALA A 24 -7.47 -0.87 -4.03
C ALA A 24 -6.37 -0.25 -3.16
N LEU A 25 -5.17 -0.21 -3.73
CA LEU A 25 -4.04 0.59 -3.26
C LEU A 25 -3.72 1.64 -4.32
N ILE A 26 -3.55 2.88 -3.90
CA ILE A 26 -3.28 4.02 -4.79
C ILE A 26 -1.94 4.60 -4.39
N VAL A 27 -0.98 4.64 -5.30
CA VAL A 27 0.28 5.37 -5.09
C VAL A 27 0.03 6.84 -5.41
N PHE A 28 0.44 7.74 -4.53
CA PHE A 28 0.31 9.18 -4.72
C PHE A 28 1.54 9.92 -4.18
N GLY A 29 1.46 11.25 -4.10
CA GLY A 29 2.50 12.06 -3.49
C GLY A 29 3.75 12.26 -4.37
N SER A 30 4.87 12.54 -3.71
CA SER A 30 6.04 13.16 -4.35
C SER A 30 6.67 12.29 -5.46
N HIS A 31 6.61 10.97 -5.35
CA HIS A 31 7.12 10.05 -6.37
C HIS A 31 6.29 10.06 -7.66
N VAL A 32 4.97 10.22 -7.54
CA VAL A 32 4.06 10.34 -8.69
C VAL A 32 4.15 11.73 -9.31
N GLU A 33 4.32 12.77 -8.49
CA GLU A 33 4.45 14.16 -8.93
C GLU A 33 5.85 14.48 -9.50
N GLY A 34 6.83 13.59 -9.32
CA GLY A 34 8.21 13.78 -9.77
C GLY A 34 9.00 14.79 -8.93
N THR A 35 8.54 15.06 -7.71
CA THR A 35 9.17 15.98 -6.74
C THR A 35 9.91 15.24 -5.62
N ALA A 36 9.90 13.90 -5.62
CA ALA A 36 10.62 13.08 -4.65
C ALA A 36 12.14 13.33 -4.65
N HIS A 37 12.74 13.23 -3.48
CA HIS A 37 14.18 13.30 -3.27
C HIS A 37 14.77 11.89 -3.07
N PRO A 38 16.09 11.71 -3.23
CA PRO A 38 16.74 10.44 -2.89
C PRO A 38 16.43 10.03 -1.44
N GLY A 39 15.88 8.84 -1.25
CA GLY A 39 15.48 8.32 0.06
C GLY A 39 14.09 8.72 0.54
N SER A 40 13.29 9.43 -0.28
CA SER A 40 11.87 9.67 0.01
C SER A 40 11.10 8.35 0.08
N ASP A 41 10.20 8.23 1.06
CA ASP A 41 9.22 7.17 1.19
C ASP A 41 8.13 7.27 0.11
N ILE A 42 7.40 6.16 -0.10
CA ILE A 42 6.25 6.11 -1.00
C ILE A 42 4.97 6.31 -0.21
N ASP A 43 4.16 7.27 -0.65
CA ASP A 43 2.81 7.45 -0.14
C ASP A 43 1.82 6.48 -0.81
N VAL A 44 1.10 5.70 0.02
CA VAL A 44 0.09 4.74 -0.43
C VAL A 44 -1.24 4.99 0.26
N GLY A 45 -2.29 5.15 -0.53
CA GLY A 45 -3.67 5.27 -0.09
C GLY A 45 -4.31 3.89 -0.12
N VAL A 46 -4.92 3.48 0.99
CA VAL A 46 -5.65 2.21 1.09
C VAL A 46 -7.14 2.49 0.96
N VAL A 47 -7.77 1.93 -0.07
CA VAL A 47 -9.21 2.06 -0.32
C VAL A 47 -9.90 0.77 0.11
N PHE A 48 -10.79 0.90 1.08
CA PHE A 48 -11.61 -0.21 1.56
C PHE A 48 -12.92 -0.27 0.78
N GLU A 49 -13.23 -1.44 0.24
CA GLU A 49 -14.55 -1.77 -0.30
C GLU A 49 -15.50 -2.24 0.82
N ASP A 50 -14.94 -2.84 1.87
CA ASP A 50 -15.66 -3.17 3.10
C ASP A 50 -14.91 -2.63 4.33
N MET A 51 -15.60 -1.79 5.11
CA MET A 51 -15.07 -1.20 6.34
C MET A 51 -15.32 -2.09 7.57
N ASN A 52 -16.10 -3.15 7.46
CA ASN A 52 -16.46 -4.01 8.59
C ASN A 52 -15.23 -4.65 9.26
N PRO A 53 -14.25 -5.23 8.53
CA PRO A 53 -13.05 -5.79 9.16
C PRO A 53 -12.28 -4.73 9.96
N LEU A 54 -12.07 -3.54 9.37
CA LEU A 54 -11.38 -2.43 10.03
C LEU A 54 -12.12 -1.93 11.27
N LYS A 55 -13.46 -1.90 11.26
CA LYS A 55 -14.26 -1.50 12.42
C LYS A 55 -14.28 -2.55 13.52
N ALA A 56 -14.22 -3.83 13.16
CA ALA A 56 -14.26 -4.94 14.09
C ALA A 56 -12.91 -5.09 14.83
N ASP A 57 -11.80 -5.04 14.09
CA ASP A 57 -10.46 -5.11 14.67
C ASP A 57 -9.47 -4.21 13.89
N PRO A 58 -9.39 -2.92 14.25
CA PRO A 58 -8.48 -2.01 13.56
C PRO A 58 -7.01 -2.35 13.80
N VAL A 59 -6.65 -2.93 14.94
CA VAL A 59 -5.25 -3.22 15.27
C VAL A 59 -4.73 -4.33 14.37
N GLU A 60 -5.49 -5.41 14.22
CA GLU A 60 -5.14 -6.51 13.32
C GLU A 60 -5.02 -6.03 11.86
N VAL A 61 -6.01 -5.26 11.38
CA VAL A 61 -6.00 -4.74 10.00
C VAL A 61 -4.80 -3.84 9.75
N TYR A 62 -4.51 -2.89 10.63
CA TYR A 62 -3.32 -2.04 10.47
C TYR A 62 -2.01 -2.81 10.58
N GLY A 63 -1.97 -3.87 11.41
CA GLY A 63 -0.82 -4.78 11.50
C GLY A 63 -0.53 -5.47 10.18
N ILE A 64 -1.54 -6.10 9.57
CA ILE A 64 -1.43 -6.76 8.27
C ILE A 64 -1.01 -5.75 7.19
N LEU A 65 -1.65 -4.58 7.12
CA LEU A 65 -1.30 -3.55 6.15
C LEU A 65 0.16 -3.09 6.30
N HIS A 66 0.62 -2.87 7.52
CA HIS A 66 1.99 -2.47 7.78
C HIS A 66 2.98 -3.54 7.34
N GLU A 67 2.73 -4.82 7.63
CA GLU A 67 3.59 -5.92 7.18
C GLU A 67 3.65 -6.00 5.66
N GLU A 68 2.49 -6.05 5.00
CA GLU A 68 2.42 -6.19 3.54
C GLU A 68 3.07 -4.99 2.82
N LEU A 69 2.78 -3.75 3.26
CA LEU A 69 3.34 -2.55 2.59
C LEU A 69 4.82 -2.34 2.89
N LYS A 70 5.32 -2.77 4.05
CA LYS A 70 6.73 -2.63 4.42
C LYS A 70 7.64 -3.59 3.65
N PHE A 71 7.17 -4.81 3.38
CA PHE A 71 7.98 -5.84 2.72
C PHE A 71 7.62 -6.04 1.24
N GLY A 72 6.43 -5.62 0.83
CA GLY A 72 5.92 -5.81 -0.52
C GLY A 72 6.23 -4.67 -1.49
N LEU A 73 6.70 -3.51 -1.01
CA LEU A 73 7.07 -2.35 -1.82
C LEU A 73 8.59 -2.14 -1.82
N ASP A 74 9.31 -2.97 -2.57
CA ASP A 74 10.71 -2.71 -2.93
C ASP A 74 10.74 -1.86 -4.22
N VAL A 75 10.94 -0.55 -4.07
CA VAL A 75 11.08 0.41 -5.19
C VAL A 75 12.49 0.95 -5.33
#